data_AF-A0A6P7P746-F1
#
_entry.id   AF-A0A6P7P746-F1
#
_cell.length_a   1.000
_cell.length_b   1.000
_cell.length_c   1.000
_cell.angle_alpha   90.00
_cell.angle_beta   90.00
_cell.angle_gamma   90.00
#
_symmetry.space_group_name_H-M   'P 1'
#
loop_
_entity.id
_entity.type
_entity.pdbx_description
1 polymer ?
#
loop_
_entity_poly.entity_id
_entity_poly.type
_entity_poly.pdbx_seq_one_letter_code
_entity_poly.pdbx_strand_id
1 'polypeptide(L)'
;MEFNTWLLWNKLIVTFFRKAHLTGEVTTPVVYKRATGSHWDHHTSEQDLTLLTATIYSNENQMAEYITDLKVSVTEQEETELRGQGYTVLPENLNPDGRVKIYLWYKKGHGGAISRIQFSFLSSMTSGLHEAGYRKINKNLNEGTAGDTIYLWYFSGSLPSDVPITDLAVALNAKDEAKWYKAGYQRLACDLNRNAGGNSIYLFLKRAKPVYIRAIDASGNFDEDVNKFQKGFIRVDENTNREAGGNTVFIWYQLTTDDKQALHGPLEISITDNQYASYESKGYKSVNQDLNQGTGGNPVFLWYKKDVPKNPIRDLSVIFKQEVDPFENAGIKVINKNLNEGNKGVEEFLCFAE
;
A
#
# COMPACT_ATOMS: atom_id res chain seq x y z
N MET A 1 0.63 42.83 -18.84
CA MET A 1 1.08 42.66 -17.43
C MET A 1 -0.12 42.25 -16.56
N GLU A 2 -0.92 41.27 -17.00
CA GLU A 2 -2.24 40.93 -16.39
C GLU A 2 -2.41 39.43 -16.06
N PHE A 3 -1.44 38.58 -16.39
CA PHE A 3 -1.55 37.13 -16.12
C PHE A 3 -1.18 36.73 -14.67
N ASN A 4 -0.48 37.60 -13.92
CA ASN A 4 -0.03 37.28 -12.55
C ASN A 4 -1.06 37.57 -11.45
N THR A 5 -2.07 38.39 -11.72
CA THR A 5 -3.10 38.73 -10.72
C THR A 5 -4.10 37.60 -10.54
N TRP A 6 -4.45 36.85 -11.59
CA TRP A 6 -5.43 35.76 -11.51
C TRP A 6 -4.93 34.56 -10.67
N LEU A 7 -3.65 34.21 -10.78
CA LEU A 7 -3.04 33.10 -10.02
C LEU A 7 -2.90 33.42 -8.52
N LEU A 8 -2.64 34.69 -8.18
CA LEU A 8 -2.54 35.17 -6.80
C LEU A 8 -3.90 35.16 -6.08
N TRP A 9 -4.98 35.49 -6.79
CA TRP A 9 -6.34 35.45 -6.25
C TRP A 9 -6.83 34.02 -5.98
N ASN A 10 -6.53 33.07 -6.86
CA ASN A 10 -6.87 31.65 -6.64
C ASN A 10 -6.12 31.03 -5.46
N LYS A 11 -4.84 31.38 -5.27
CA LYS A 11 -4.08 30.96 -4.07
C LYS A 11 -4.65 31.55 -2.78
N LEU A 12 -5.13 32.81 -2.81
CA LEU A 12 -5.71 33.46 -1.63
C LEU A 12 -7.02 32.80 -1.20
N ILE A 13 -7.90 32.46 -2.15
CA ILE A 13 -9.20 31.84 -1.90
C ILE A 13 -9.02 30.44 -1.29
N VAL A 14 -8.15 29.61 -1.87
CA VAL A 14 -7.88 28.24 -1.37
C VAL A 14 -7.25 28.26 0.03
N THR A 15 -6.38 29.23 0.32
CA THR A 15 -5.73 29.35 1.63
C THR A 15 -6.71 29.78 2.73
N PHE A 16 -7.70 30.61 2.41
CA PHE A 16 -8.71 31.06 3.38
C PHE A 16 -9.67 29.93 3.79
N PHE A 17 -10.11 29.10 2.84
CA PHE A 17 -10.99 27.95 3.14
C PHE A 17 -10.30 26.86 3.97
N ARG A 18 -8.99 26.66 3.78
CA ARG A 18 -8.22 25.70 4.59
C ARG A 18 -8.12 26.11 6.06
N LYS A 19 -8.18 27.42 6.37
CA LYS A 19 -8.12 27.95 7.74
C LYS A 19 -9.48 27.89 8.45
N ALA A 20 -10.58 28.19 7.75
CA ALA A 20 -11.93 28.12 8.31
C ALA A 20 -12.37 26.69 8.67
N HIS A 21 -11.92 25.68 7.91
CA HIS A 21 -12.20 24.28 8.22
C HIS A 21 -11.40 23.74 9.42
N LEU A 22 -10.30 24.39 9.80
CA LEU A 22 -9.47 24.01 10.95
C LEU A 22 -9.88 24.70 12.26
N THR A 23 -10.61 25.82 12.21
CA THR A 23 -10.98 26.61 13.41
C THR A 23 -12.46 26.55 13.78
N GLY A 24 -13.34 26.01 12.94
CA GLY A 24 -14.77 25.88 13.24
C GLY A 24 -15.56 27.20 13.24
N GLU A 25 -14.93 28.32 12.90
CA GLU A 25 -15.61 29.61 12.74
C GLU A 25 -16.10 29.77 11.30
N VAL A 26 -17.42 29.70 11.12
CA VAL A 26 -18.08 30.07 9.86
C VAL A 26 -18.13 31.60 9.79
N THR A 27 -17.12 32.21 9.20
CA THR A 27 -17.26 33.58 8.66
C THR A 27 -17.50 33.48 7.17
N THR A 28 -18.69 33.89 6.72
CA THR A 28 -19.06 33.94 5.30
C THR A 28 -18.07 34.79 4.52
N PRO A 29 -17.37 34.26 3.50
CA PRO A 29 -16.48 35.06 2.68
C PRO A 29 -17.28 35.87 1.67
N VAL A 30 -17.16 37.20 1.73
CA VAL A 30 -17.67 38.11 0.70
C VAL A 30 -16.60 38.24 -0.40
N VAL A 31 -16.88 37.68 -1.58
CA VAL A 31 -16.00 37.79 -2.75
C VAL A 31 -16.35 39.07 -3.52
N TYR A 32 -15.44 40.04 -3.58
CA TYR A 32 -15.62 41.27 -4.35
C TYR A 32 -15.10 41.11 -5.78
N LYS A 33 -15.98 41.14 -6.78
CA LYS A 33 -15.59 41.38 -8.17
C LYS A 33 -15.39 42.88 -8.39
N ARG A 34 -14.26 43.27 -8.98
CA ARG A 34 -14.03 44.65 -9.42
C ARG A 34 -14.81 44.90 -10.72
N ALA A 35 -15.95 45.59 -10.62
CA ALA A 35 -16.66 46.11 -11.78
C ALA A 35 -16.19 47.53 -12.10
N THR A 36 -15.71 47.73 -13.32
CA THR A 36 -15.60 49.05 -13.92
C THR A 36 -17.02 49.53 -14.23
N GLY A 37 -17.55 50.42 -13.39
CA GLY A 37 -18.86 51.05 -13.61
C GLY A 37 -19.90 50.68 -12.55
N SER A 38 -20.40 51.72 -11.90
CA SER A 38 -21.39 51.82 -10.83
C SER A 38 -22.59 50.85 -10.87
N HIS A 39 -22.48 49.69 -10.22
CA HIS A 39 -23.54 49.07 -9.38
C HIS A 39 -22.94 47.86 -8.64
N TRP A 40 -23.11 47.78 -7.32
CA TRP A 40 -22.69 46.61 -6.54
C TRP A 40 -23.88 45.67 -6.39
N ASP A 41 -23.93 44.61 -7.21
CA ASP A 41 -24.90 43.53 -7.01
C ASP A 41 -24.31 42.50 -6.03
N HIS A 42 -24.97 42.37 -4.88
CA HIS A 42 -24.58 41.48 -3.78
C HIS A 42 -25.50 40.26 -3.71
N HIS A 43 -25.36 39.30 -4.63
CA HIS A 43 -25.90 37.95 -4.44
C HIS A 43 -25.10 36.92 -5.26
N THR A 44 -23.99 36.43 -4.70
CA THR A 44 -23.55 35.05 -5.01
C THR A 44 -24.22 34.16 -3.98
N SER A 45 -25.11 33.28 -4.44
CA SER A 45 -25.82 32.37 -3.54
C SER A 45 -24.88 31.29 -3.01
N GLU A 46 -25.18 30.71 -1.85
CA GLU A 46 -24.44 29.57 -1.29
C GLU A 46 -24.39 28.38 -2.26
N GLN A 47 -25.44 28.22 -3.08
CA GLN A 47 -25.50 27.26 -4.16
C GLN A 47 -24.46 27.52 -5.26
N ASP A 48 -24.20 28.79 -5.63
CA ASP A 48 -23.20 29.14 -6.62
C ASP A 48 -21.77 28.83 -6.14
N LEU A 49 -21.49 29.06 -4.85
CA LEU A 49 -20.20 28.70 -4.23
C LEU A 49 -20.01 27.18 -4.16
N THR A 50 -21.08 26.44 -3.88
CA THR A 50 -21.09 24.97 -3.87
C THR A 50 -20.88 24.40 -5.28
N LEU A 51 -21.48 25.02 -6.30
CA LEU A 51 -21.32 24.62 -7.70
C LEU A 51 -19.90 24.92 -8.21
N LEU A 52 -19.33 26.07 -7.85
CA LEU A 52 -17.96 26.44 -8.22
C LEU A 52 -16.92 25.52 -7.57
N THR A 53 -17.09 25.20 -6.29
CA THR A 53 -16.22 24.24 -5.61
C THR A 53 -16.36 22.83 -6.20
N ALA A 54 -17.57 22.35 -6.44
CA ALA A 54 -17.80 21.07 -7.14
C ALA A 54 -17.15 21.03 -8.53
N THR A 55 -17.20 22.14 -9.28
CA THR A 55 -16.61 22.25 -10.63
C THR A 55 -15.07 22.28 -10.59
N ILE A 56 -14.47 22.93 -9.59
CA ILE A 56 -13.01 22.93 -9.42
C ILE A 56 -12.52 21.55 -8.96
N TYR A 57 -13.21 20.91 -8.00
CA TYR A 57 -12.92 19.55 -7.58
C TYR A 57 -13.09 18.53 -8.71
N SER A 58 -14.12 18.68 -9.56
CA SER A 58 -14.30 17.81 -10.72
C SER A 58 -13.19 18.01 -11.76
N ASN A 59 -12.72 19.24 -11.96
CA ASN A 59 -11.62 19.53 -12.89
C ASN A 59 -10.26 19.06 -12.36
N GLU A 60 -9.97 19.17 -11.07
CA GLU A 60 -8.74 18.61 -10.48
C GLU A 60 -8.73 17.08 -10.52
N ASN A 61 -9.87 16.41 -10.28
CA ASN A 61 -9.98 14.96 -10.43
C ASN A 61 -9.94 14.48 -11.90
N GLN A 62 -10.37 15.31 -12.86
CA GLN A 62 -10.26 14.99 -14.29
C GLN A 62 -8.86 15.21 -14.87
N MET A 63 -7.99 15.96 -14.19
CA MET A 63 -6.62 16.25 -14.66
C MET A 63 -5.56 15.28 -14.13
N ALA A 64 -5.83 14.55 -13.05
CA ALA A 64 -4.87 13.61 -12.49
C ALA A 64 -4.87 12.28 -13.24
N GLU A 65 -3.70 11.89 -13.75
CA GLU A 65 -3.48 10.55 -14.32
C GLU A 65 -2.98 9.58 -13.24
N TYR A 66 -3.60 8.41 -13.19
CA TYR A 66 -3.24 7.32 -12.27
C TYR A 66 -2.79 6.11 -13.06
N ILE A 67 -2.13 5.16 -12.41
CA ILE A 67 -1.85 3.86 -13.04
C ILE A 67 -3.18 3.13 -13.25
N THR A 68 -3.48 2.79 -14.51
CA THR A 68 -4.75 2.19 -14.95
C THR A 68 -4.59 0.80 -15.54
N ASP A 69 -3.39 0.45 -16.02
CA ASP A 69 -3.09 -0.89 -16.49
C ASP A 69 -1.64 -1.29 -16.18
N LEU A 70 -1.44 -2.59 -16.02
CA LEU A 70 -0.15 -3.23 -15.79
C LEU A 70 0.04 -4.37 -16.80
N LYS A 71 1.28 -4.52 -17.28
CA LYS A 71 1.72 -5.60 -18.17
C LYS A 71 3.10 -6.10 -17.77
N VAL A 72 3.44 -7.31 -18.18
CA VAL A 72 4.77 -7.89 -17.98
C VAL A 72 5.28 -8.36 -19.34
N SER A 73 6.53 -8.04 -19.65
CA SER A 73 7.23 -8.58 -20.82
C SER A 73 8.25 -9.62 -20.38
N VAL A 74 8.38 -10.67 -21.18
CA VAL A 74 9.40 -11.73 -21.05
C VAL A 74 10.20 -11.91 -22.35
N THR A 75 9.94 -11.08 -23.36
CA THR A 75 10.67 -11.06 -24.64
C THR A 75 10.83 -9.63 -25.15
N GLU A 76 11.88 -9.37 -25.93
CA GLU A 76 12.12 -8.06 -26.55
C GLU A 76 11.02 -7.63 -27.53
N GLN A 77 10.33 -8.59 -28.16
CA GLN A 77 9.18 -8.33 -29.02
C GLN A 77 8.04 -7.70 -28.21
N GLU A 78 7.68 -8.30 -27.07
CA GLU A 78 6.65 -7.75 -26.18
C GLU A 78 7.02 -6.35 -25.68
N GLU A 79 8.30 -6.11 -25.35
CA GLU A 79 8.75 -4.77 -24.95
C GLU A 79 8.51 -3.75 -26.08
N THR A 80 8.82 -4.12 -27.33
CA THR A 80 8.62 -3.25 -28.49
C THR A 80 7.14 -2.96 -28.71
N GLU A 81 6.29 -3.98 -28.60
CA GLU A 81 4.83 -3.84 -28.70
C GLU A 81 4.26 -2.94 -27.60
N LEU A 82 4.69 -3.13 -26.35
CA LEU A 82 4.24 -2.33 -25.20
C LEU A 82 4.68 -0.87 -25.31
N ARG A 83 5.92 -0.60 -25.78
CA ARG A 83 6.37 0.77 -26.11
C ARG A 83 5.47 1.39 -27.17
N GLY A 84 5.14 0.65 -28.24
CA GLY A 84 4.24 1.11 -29.30
C GLY A 84 2.82 1.43 -28.81
N GLN A 85 2.38 0.78 -27.73
CA GLN A 85 1.07 1.00 -27.09
C GLN A 85 1.08 2.12 -26.02
N GLY A 86 2.23 2.77 -25.80
CA GLY A 86 2.40 3.87 -24.85
C GLY A 86 2.53 3.43 -23.39
N TYR A 87 2.98 2.21 -23.13
CA TYR A 87 3.35 1.80 -21.78
C TYR A 87 4.71 2.36 -21.37
N THR A 88 4.84 2.66 -20.10
CA THR A 88 6.11 3.01 -19.45
C THR A 88 6.69 1.79 -18.77
N VAL A 89 7.97 1.51 -19.01
CA VAL A 89 8.70 0.41 -18.38
C VAL A 89 9.25 0.83 -17.01
N LEU A 90 9.21 -0.07 -16.03
CA LEU A 90 10.10 -0.02 -14.88
C LEU A 90 11.43 -0.68 -15.29
N PRO A 91 12.55 0.06 -15.29
CA PRO A 91 13.78 -0.37 -15.95
C PRO A 91 14.50 -1.53 -15.24
N GLU A 92 14.13 -1.86 -14.01
CA GLU A 92 14.72 -2.95 -13.24
C GLU A 92 14.22 -4.31 -13.75
N ASN A 93 15.16 -5.24 -13.98
CA ASN A 93 14.83 -6.63 -14.26
C ASN A 93 14.30 -7.29 -12.98
N LEU A 94 13.08 -7.81 -13.03
CA LEU A 94 12.43 -8.47 -11.90
C LEU A 94 13.00 -9.86 -11.59
N ASN A 95 13.84 -10.40 -12.48
CA ASN A 95 14.47 -11.70 -12.34
C ASN A 95 15.93 -11.63 -12.85
N PRO A 96 16.85 -10.96 -12.12
CA PRO A 96 18.22 -10.67 -12.56
C PRO A 96 19.08 -11.92 -12.72
N ASP A 97 18.79 -12.98 -11.98
CA ASP A 97 19.53 -14.25 -12.03
C ASP A 97 18.94 -15.23 -13.05
N GLY A 98 17.79 -14.90 -13.62
CA GLY A 98 17.13 -15.66 -14.67
C GLY A 98 17.78 -15.49 -16.05
N ARG A 99 17.56 -16.50 -16.91
CA ARG A 99 17.96 -16.43 -18.32
C ARG A 99 17.06 -15.50 -19.15
N VAL A 100 15.89 -15.20 -18.62
CA VAL A 100 14.86 -14.36 -19.26
C VAL A 100 14.80 -13.05 -18.50
N LYS A 101 14.90 -11.92 -19.22
CA LYS A 101 14.68 -10.60 -18.63
C LYS A 101 13.19 -10.34 -18.52
N ILE A 102 12.77 -9.91 -17.34
CA ILE A 102 11.37 -9.70 -17.01
C ILE A 102 11.20 -8.26 -16.56
N TYR A 103 10.32 -7.52 -17.24
CA TYR A 103 10.05 -6.12 -16.92
C TYR A 103 8.58 -5.90 -16.63
N LEU A 104 8.30 -5.07 -15.64
CA LEU A 104 6.95 -4.55 -15.36
C LEU A 104 6.73 -3.26 -16.14
N TRP A 105 5.54 -3.16 -16.71
CA TRP A 105 5.09 -2.03 -17.51
C TRP A 105 3.81 -1.49 -16.92
N TYR A 106 3.66 -0.17 -16.94
CA TYR A 106 2.44 0.49 -16.50
C TYR A 106 1.97 1.51 -17.52
N LYS A 107 0.66 1.75 -17.53
CA LYS A 107 0.04 2.82 -18.31
C LYS A 107 -0.73 3.75 -17.39
N LYS A 108 -0.51 5.06 -17.56
CA LYS A 108 -1.25 6.10 -16.87
C LYS A 108 -2.44 6.56 -17.70
N GLY A 109 -3.52 6.94 -17.03
CA GLY A 109 -4.74 7.40 -17.68
C GLY A 109 -5.80 7.88 -16.70
N HIS A 110 -7.00 8.13 -17.22
CA HIS A 110 -8.16 8.59 -16.46
C HIS A 110 -9.18 7.48 -16.25
N GLY A 111 -9.73 7.38 -15.04
CA GLY A 111 -10.72 6.35 -14.68
C GLY A 111 -10.12 4.95 -14.55
N GLY A 112 -10.81 4.04 -13.85
CA GLY A 112 -10.36 2.65 -13.70
C GLY A 112 -9.02 2.47 -12.98
N ALA A 113 -8.60 3.47 -12.18
CA ALA A 113 -7.31 3.46 -11.52
C ALA A 113 -7.13 2.22 -10.64
N ILE A 114 -5.95 1.63 -10.73
CA ILE A 114 -5.56 0.50 -9.89
C ILE A 114 -5.37 1.02 -8.46
N SER A 115 -6.03 0.38 -7.51
CA SER A 115 -5.93 0.71 -6.08
C SER A 115 -5.19 -0.37 -5.29
N ARG A 116 -5.12 -1.61 -5.78
CA ARG A 116 -4.45 -2.71 -5.06
C ARG A 116 -3.67 -3.59 -6.03
N ILE A 117 -2.51 -4.03 -5.58
CA ILE A 117 -1.66 -5.03 -6.24
C ILE A 117 -1.42 -6.15 -5.22
N GLN A 118 -1.49 -7.39 -5.68
CA GLN A 118 -1.24 -8.60 -4.90
C GLN A 118 -0.43 -9.58 -5.75
N PHE A 119 0.18 -10.56 -5.10
CA PHE A 119 0.93 -11.62 -5.75
C PHE A 119 0.38 -12.98 -5.36
N SER A 120 0.60 -13.97 -6.22
CA SER A 120 0.35 -15.37 -5.91
C SER A 120 1.57 -16.20 -6.26
N PHE A 121 2.06 -16.98 -5.29
CA PHE A 121 3.12 -17.98 -5.46
C PHE A 121 2.65 -19.40 -5.08
N LEU A 122 1.39 -19.53 -4.65
CA LEU A 122 0.70 -20.80 -4.42
C LEU A 122 -0.57 -20.86 -5.27
N SER A 123 -0.96 -22.05 -5.71
CA SER A 123 -2.22 -22.26 -6.43
C SER A 123 -3.44 -21.83 -5.62
N SER A 124 -3.46 -22.10 -4.31
CA SER A 124 -4.57 -21.72 -3.41
C SER A 124 -4.78 -20.20 -3.31
N MET A 125 -3.73 -19.39 -3.45
CA MET A 125 -3.84 -17.92 -3.47
C MET A 125 -4.57 -17.41 -4.71
N THR A 126 -4.52 -18.16 -5.82
CA THR A 126 -5.09 -17.75 -7.11
C THR A 126 -6.62 -17.69 -7.06
N SER A 127 -7.28 -18.68 -6.43
CA SER A 127 -8.74 -18.74 -6.37
C SER A 127 -9.33 -17.54 -5.63
N GLY A 128 -8.78 -17.22 -4.44
CA GLY A 128 -9.25 -16.09 -3.63
C GLY A 128 -9.13 -14.75 -4.35
N LEU A 129 -8.01 -14.51 -5.04
CA LEU A 129 -7.80 -13.29 -5.83
C LEU A 129 -8.75 -13.20 -7.03
N HIS A 130 -8.87 -14.29 -7.80
CA HIS A 130 -9.75 -14.36 -8.96
C HIS A 130 -11.22 -14.12 -8.59
N GLU A 131 -11.72 -14.83 -7.57
CA GLU A 131 -13.11 -14.70 -7.10
C GLU A 131 -13.39 -13.33 -6.46
N ALA A 132 -12.39 -12.68 -5.88
CA ALA A 132 -12.49 -11.31 -5.41
C ALA A 132 -12.43 -10.24 -6.53
N GLY A 133 -12.26 -10.66 -7.80
CA GLY A 133 -12.29 -9.79 -8.97
C GLY A 133 -10.94 -9.15 -9.33
N TYR A 134 -9.83 -9.65 -8.78
CA TYR A 134 -8.50 -9.22 -9.21
C TYR A 134 -8.20 -9.75 -10.62
N ARG A 135 -7.48 -8.93 -11.39
CA ARG A 135 -7.01 -9.28 -12.74
C ARG A 135 -5.60 -9.85 -12.67
N LYS A 136 -5.43 -11.08 -13.14
CA LYS A 136 -4.13 -11.74 -13.27
C LYS A 136 -3.37 -11.20 -14.48
N ILE A 137 -2.09 -10.91 -14.33
CA ILE A 137 -1.16 -10.87 -15.47
C ILE A 137 -0.63 -12.29 -15.67
N ASN A 138 -0.96 -12.93 -16.78
CA ASN A 138 -0.61 -14.33 -17.03
C ASN A 138 0.83 -14.49 -17.54
N LYS A 139 1.80 -14.02 -16.74
CA LYS A 139 3.24 -14.11 -16.98
C LYS A 139 3.93 -14.46 -15.65
N ASN A 140 4.73 -15.52 -15.66
CA ASN A 140 5.53 -15.90 -14.50
C ASN A 140 6.65 -14.88 -14.29
N LEU A 141 6.71 -14.26 -13.11
CA LEU A 141 7.75 -13.27 -12.79
C LEU A 141 9.13 -13.90 -12.52
N ASN A 142 9.19 -15.22 -12.40
CA ASN A 142 10.41 -16.02 -12.27
C ASN A 142 10.67 -16.88 -13.52
N GLU A 143 10.15 -16.49 -14.69
CA GLU A 143 10.36 -17.25 -15.93
C GLU A 143 11.84 -17.47 -16.19
N GLY A 144 12.23 -18.72 -16.51
CA GLY A 144 13.62 -19.07 -16.79
C GLY A 144 14.51 -19.31 -15.56
N THR A 145 13.93 -19.43 -14.36
CA THR A 145 14.63 -19.92 -13.14
C THR A 145 13.98 -21.20 -12.61
N ALA A 146 14.57 -21.76 -11.55
CA ALA A 146 14.01 -22.86 -10.77
C ALA A 146 13.19 -22.38 -9.56
N GLY A 147 12.94 -21.06 -9.46
CA GLY A 147 12.22 -20.45 -8.34
C GLY A 147 10.71 -20.65 -8.41
N ASP A 148 10.01 -20.02 -7.46
CA ASP A 148 8.56 -20.15 -7.35
C ASP A 148 7.88 -19.53 -8.57
N THR A 149 6.76 -20.11 -9.02
CA THR A 149 5.94 -19.49 -10.06
C THR A 149 5.15 -18.34 -9.45
N ILE A 150 5.50 -17.11 -9.80
CA ILE A 150 4.89 -15.90 -9.22
C ILE A 150 4.05 -15.18 -10.28
N TYR A 151 2.82 -14.81 -9.93
CA TYR A 151 1.96 -13.98 -10.76
C TYR A 151 1.57 -12.69 -10.04
N LEU A 152 1.55 -11.58 -10.80
CA LEU A 152 1.01 -10.30 -10.36
C LEU A 152 -0.50 -10.23 -10.61
N TRP A 153 -1.21 -9.67 -9.64
CA TRP A 153 -2.64 -9.42 -9.67
C TRP A 153 -2.92 -7.96 -9.34
N TYR A 154 -3.89 -7.36 -10.02
CA TYR A 154 -4.27 -5.98 -9.75
C TYR A 154 -5.80 -5.79 -9.70
N PHE A 155 -6.23 -4.81 -8.90
CA PHE A 155 -7.64 -4.51 -8.69
C PHE A 155 -7.88 -3.01 -8.77
N SER A 156 -8.91 -2.62 -9.52
CA SER A 156 -9.41 -1.25 -9.58
C SER A 156 -10.63 -1.14 -8.68
N GLY A 157 -10.40 -0.73 -7.44
CA GLY A 157 -11.45 -0.64 -6.44
C GLY A 157 -12.19 0.68 -6.42
N SER A 158 -13.29 0.70 -5.67
CA SER A 158 -14.19 1.84 -5.54
C SER A 158 -14.56 2.17 -4.10
N LEU A 159 -13.97 1.49 -3.11
CA LEU A 159 -14.16 1.84 -1.71
C LEU A 159 -13.48 3.20 -1.42
N PRO A 160 -13.92 3.95 -0.39
CA PRO A 160 -13.23 5.16 0.01
C PRO A 160 -11.74 4.95 0.35
N SER A 161 -11.38 3.74 0.79
CA SER A 161 -10.01 3.32 1.08
C SER A 161 -9.21 2.86 -0.16
N ASP A 162 -9.86 2.65 -1.31
CA ASP A 162 -9.22 2.29 -2.58
C ASP A 162 -8.55 3.51 -3.21
N VAL A 163 -7.49 4.02 -2.58
CA VAL A 163 -6.76 5.18 -3.09
C VAL A 163 -5.93 4.79 -4.32
N PRO A 164 -6.09 5.50 -5.46
CA PRO A 164 -5.35 5.23 -6.69
C PRO A 164 -3.83 5.19 -6.50
N ILE A 165 -3.17 4.29 -7.22
CA ILE A 165 -1.71 4.22 -7.32
C ILE A 165 -1.24 5.23 -8.38
N THR A 166 -0.30 6.09 -8.00
CA THR A 166 0.29 7.11 -8.88
C THR A 166 1.66 6.73 -9.40
N ASP A 167 2.37 5.87 -8.68
CA ASP A 167 3.73 5.49 -9.04
C ASP A 167 4.13 4.12 -8.52
N LEU A 168 5.11 3.52 -9.19
CA LEU A 168 5.71 2.23 -8.83
C LEU A 168 7.24 2.37 -8.82
N ALA A 169 7.88 1.58 -7.97
CA ALA A 169 9.33 1.47 -7.93
C ALA A 169 9.75 0.04 -7.59
N VAL A 170 10.94 -0.36 -8.03
CA VAL A 170 11.52 -1.68 -7.69
C VAL A 170 12.69 -1.46 -6.75
N ALA A 171 12.83 -2.34 -5.76
CA ALA A 171 14.02 -2.44 -4.93
C ALA A 171 14.75 -3.75 -5.23
N LEU A 172 16.06 -3.67 -5.45
CA LEU A 172 16.93 -4.83 -5.75
C LEU A 172 17.77 -5.27 -4.53
N ASN A 173 17.59 -4.58 -3.41
CA ASN A 173 18.29 -4.80 -2.14
C ASN A 173 17.64 -3.94 -1.03
N ALA A 174 17.94 -4.28 0.22
CA ALA A 174 17.39 -3.61 1.41
C ALA A 174 17.70 -2.10 1.51
N LYS A 175 18.78 -1.61 0.88
CA LYS A 175 19.11 -0.17 0.86
C LYS A 175 18.15 0.60 -0.05
N ASP A 176 17.77 0.02 -1.19
CA ASP A 176 16.75 0.60 -2.07
C ASP A 176 15.37 0.57 -1.41
N GLU A 177 15.02 -0.50 -0.70
CA GLU A 177 13.78 -0.60 0.08
C GLU A 177 13.68 0.53 1.10
N ALA A 178 14.72 0.69 1.93
CA ALA A 178 14.84 1.77 2.91
C ALA A 178 14.67 3.17 2.29
N LYS A 179 15.23 3.38 1.09
CA LYS A 179 15.08 4.63 0.33
C LYS A 179 13.63 4.85 -0.08
N TRP A 180 12.93 3.83 -0.57
CA TRP A 180 11.53 3.96 -1.01
C TRP A 180 10.57 4.23 0.14
N TYR A 181 10.76 3.59 1.29
CA TYR A 181 10.02 3.92 2.51
C TYR A 181 10.18 5.39 2.91
N LYS A 182 11.41 5.91 2.92
CA LYS A 182 11.67 7.34 3.20
C LYS A 182 10.98 8.28 2.19
N ALA A 183 10.78 7.82 0.96
CA ALA A 183 10.08 8.56 -0.08
C ALA A 183 8.53 8.43 -0.02
N GLY A 184 8.02 7.72 1.00
CA GLY A 184 6.59 7.50 1.25
C GLY A 184 5.94 6.45 0.34
N TYR A 185 6.73 5.52 -0.20
CA TYR A 185 6.21 4.35 -0.88
C TYR A 185 5.88 3.25 0.14
N GLN A 186 4.94 2.39 -0.24
CA GLN A 186 4.55 1.21 0.52
C GLN A 186 5.11 -0.04 -0.16
N ARG A 187 5.63 -0.98 0.63
CA ARG A 187 6.21 -2.23 0.13
C ARG A 187 5.10 -3.24 -0.16
N LEU A 188 5.25 -4.00 -1.24
CA LEU A 188 4.50 -5.22 -1.46
C LEU A 188 5.38 -6.39 -1.05
N ALA A 189 4.89 -7.19 -0.11
CA ALA A 189 5.74 -8.10 0.68
C ALA A 189 6.26 -9.35 -0.06
N CYS A 190 5.76 -9.64 -1.26
CA CYS A 190 6.25 -10.79 -2.03
C CYS A 190 7.66 -10.51 -2.57
N ASP A 191 8.62 -11.34 -2.21
CA ASP A 191 9.89 -11.43 -2.92
C ASP A 191 9.62 -11.93 -4.35
N LEU A 192 9.84 -11.07 -5.34
CA LEU A 192 9.60 -11.35 -6.76
C LEU A 192 10.63 -12.32 -7.35
N ASN A 193 11.73 -12.57 -6.62
CA ASN A 193 12.80 -13.50 -6.97
C ASN A 193 12.79 -14.74 -6.05
N ARG A 194 11.65 -15.03 -5.41
CA ARG A 194 11.50 -16.09 -4.40
C ARG A 194 11.98 -17.45 -4.94
N ASN A 195 12.88 -18.10 -4.19
CA ASN A 195 13.51 -19.39 -4.51
C ASN A 195 14.27 -19.44 -5.85
N ALA A 196 14.47 -18.31 -6.54
CA ALA A 196 15.22 -18.25 -7.78
C ALA A 196 16.75 -18.07 -7.56
N GLY A 197 17.16 -17.81 -6.31
CA GLY A 197 18.53 -17.45 -5.94
C GLY A 197 18.76 -15.93 -5.98
N GLY A 198 19.95 -15.49 -5.58
CA GLY A 198 20.32 -14.06 -5.61
C GLY A 198 19.62 -13.19 -4.57
N ASN A 199 19.47 -11.91 -4.87
CA ASN A 199 18.87 -10.92 -3.96
C ASN A 199 17.35 -10.97 -4.04
N SER A 200 16.70 -10.68 -2.91
CA SER A 200 15.25 -10.45 -2.87
C SER A 200 14.88 -9.16 -3.60
N ILE A 201 13.77 -9.21 -4.34
CA ILE A 201 13.29 -8.11 -5.17
C ILE A 201 11.87 -7.77 -4.76
N TYR A 202 11.61 -6.49 -4.53
CA TYR A 202 10.29 -6.05 -4.07
C TYR A 202 9.74 -4.91 -4.94
N LEU A 203 8.44 -4.96 -5.18
CA LEU A 203 7.69 -3.87 -5.78
C LEU A 203 7.19 -2.93 -4.68
N PHE A 204 7.34 -1.63 -4.93
CA PHE A 204 6.85 -0.55 -4.10
C PHE A 204 5.79 0.24 -4.86
N LEU A 205 4.80 0.75 -4.16
CA LEU A 205 3.77 1.62 -4.72
C LEU A 205 3.65 2.93 -3.98
N LYS A 206 3.23 3.98 -4.69
CA LYS A 206 2.86 5.26 -4.09
C LYS A 206 1.41 5.58 -4.42
N ARG A 207 0.67 6.05 -3.42
CA ARG A 207 -0.74 6.37 -3.54
C ARG A 207 -0.96 7.87 -3.76
N ALA A 208 -2.06 8.21 -4.41
CA ALA A 208 -2.45 9.58 -4.71
C ALA A 208 -2.65 10.46 -3.46
N LYS A 209 -3.00 9.84 -2.34
CA LYS A 209 -3.25 10.49 -1.05
C LYS A 209 -2.70 9.62 0.08
N PRO A 210 -2.36 10.20 1.24
CA PRO A 210 -1.99 9.44 2.42
C PRO A 210 -3.07 8.43 2.79
N VAL A 211 -2.62 7.27 3.26
CA VAL A 211 -3.46 6.20 3.81
C VAL A 211 -2.87 5.74 5.13
N TYR A 212 -3.73 5.17 5.96
CA TYR A 212 -3.38 4.65 7.28
C TYR A 212 -4.01 3.27 7.46
N ILE A 213 -3.38 2.40 8.23
CA ILE A 213 -3.93 1.11 8.60
C ILE A 213 -4.96 1.33 9.69
N ARG A 214 -6.23 0.95 9.46
CA ARG A 214 -7.31 1.01 10.46
C ARG A 214 -7.62 -0.32 11.14
N ALA A 215 -7.22 -1.42 10.52
CA ALA A 215 -7.44 -2.77 11.03
C ALA A 215 -6.31 -3.70 10.58
N ILE A 216 -5.98 -4.66 11.43
CA ILE A 216 -5.05 -5.75 11.16
C ILE A 216 -5.77 -7.05 11.50
N ASP A 217 -5.52 -8.07 10.70
CA ASP A 217 -6.05 -9.42 10.86
C ASP A 217 -5.01 -10.45 10.42
N ALA A 218 -5.25 -11.74 10.63
CA ALA A 218 -4.42 -12.82 10.09
C ALA A 218 -5.26 -14.06 9.80
N SER A 219 -4.83 -14.90 8.86
CA SER A 219 -5.49 -16.16 8.53
C SER A 219 -4.47 -17.29 8.37
N GLY A 220 -4.77 -18.46 8.94
CA GLY A 220 -3.98 -19.70 8.76
C GLY A 220 -4.49 -20.62 7.64
N ASN A 221 -5.41 -20.14 6.82
CA ASN A 221 -5.95 -20.81 5.63
C ASN A 221 -6.46 -19.77 4.61
N PHE A 222 -7.03 -20.24 3.51
CA PHE A 222 -7.50 -19.43 2.38
C PHE A 222 -9.03 -19.23 2.35
N ASP A 223 -9.77 -19.77 3.31
CA ASP A 223 -11.25 -19.82 3.27
C ASP A 223 -11.87 -18.41 3.36
N GLU A 224 -11.16 -17.47 3.99
CA GLU A 224 -11.62 -16.10 4.18
C GLU A 224 -11.09 -15.11 3.14
N ASP A 225 -10.21 -15.54 2.23
CA ASP A 225 -9.51 -14.67 1.27
C ASP A 225 -10.51 -13.79 0.49
N VAL A 226 -11.51 -14.41 -0.12
CA VAL A 226 -12.50 -13.72 -0.96
C VAL A 226 -13.22 -12.63 -0.15
N ASN A 227 -13.68 -12.98 1.05
CA ASN A 227 -14.40 -12.06 1.94
C ASN A 227 -13.50 -10.90 2.39
N LYS A 228 -12.25 -11.19 2.79
CA LYS A 228 -11.28 -10.17 3.21
C LYS A 228 -10.96 -9.21 2.06
N PHE A 229 -10.67 -9.73 0.86
CA PHE A 229 -10.41 -8.90 -0.31
C PHE A 229 -11.61 -8.03 -0.70
N GLN A 230 -12.83 -8.57 -0.69
CA GLN A 230 -14.05 -7.80 -1.00
C GLN A 230 -14.32 -6.70 0.04
N LYS A 231 -13.96 -6.94 1.31
CA LYS A 231 -13.99 -5.92 2.37
C LYS A 231 -12.88 -4.89 2.28
N GLY A 232 -11.97 -5.00 1.32
CA GLY A 232 -10.88 -4.03 1.15
C GLY A 232 -9.63 -4.31 1.98
N PHE A 233 -9.50 -5.51 2.56
CA PHE A 233 -8.21 -5.92 3.14
C PHE A 233 -7.18 -6.14 2.03
N ILE A 234 -5.93 -5.95 2.41
CA ILE A 234 -4.72 -6.18 1.64
C ILE A 234 -3.94 -7.26 2.39
N ARG A 235 -3.58 -8.33 1.70
CA ARG A 235 -2.72 -9.37 2.26
C ARG A 235 -1.29 -8.86 2.21
N VAL A 236 -0.54 -9.08 3.29
CA VAL A 236 0.92 -9.09 3.25
C VAL A 236 1.29 -10.41 2.58
N ASP A 237 1.62 -10.38 1.28
CA ASP A 237 1.91 -11.56 0.47
C ASP A 237 3.26 -12.22 0.86
N GLU A 238 3.42 -12.57 2.13
CA GLU A 238 4.49 -13.38 2.70
C GLU A 238 3.90 -14.39 3.68
N ASN A 239 4.35 -15.64 3.59
CA ASN A 239 3.96 -16.69 4.52
C ASN A 239 4.80 -16.56 5.78
N THR A 240 4.20 -16.25 6.94
CA THR A 240 4.94 -16.09 8.21
C THR A 240 5.57 -17.39 8.72
N ASN A 241 5.28 -18.52 8.07
CA ASN A 241 5.88 -19.83 8.31
C ASN A 241 6.83 -20.25 7.17
N ARG A 242 7.50 -19.31 6.49
CA ARG A 242 8.39 -19.63 5.37
C ARG A 242 9.46 -20.65 5.81
N GLU A 243 9.50 -21.79 5.12
CA GLU A 243 10.40 -22.94 5.38
C GLU A 243 10.27 -23.57 6.78
N ALA A 244 9.32 -23.12 7.62
CA ALA A 244 9.05 -23.71 8.93
C ALA A 244 8.21 -25.00 8.86
N GLY A 245 7.56 -25.25 7.72
CA GLY A 245 6.49 -26.23 7.59
C GLY A 245 5.16 -25.68 8.12
N GLY A 246 4.21 -26.56 8.45
CA GLY A 246 2.93 -26.15 9.04
C GLY A 246 1.96 -25.45 8.07
N ASN A 247 1.09 -24.61 8.63
CA ASN A 247 0.08 -23.90 7.87
C ASN A 247 0.69 -22.72 7.12
N THR A 248 0.12 -22.35 5.97
CA THR A 248 0.42 -21.05 5.35
C THR A 248 -0.36 -19.98 6.10
N VAL A 249 0.35 -19.10 6.79
CA VAL A 249 -0.25 -18.03 7.61
C VAL A 249 0.08 -16.68 7.00
N PHE A 250 -0.95 -15.84 6.82
CA PHE A 250 -0.81 -14.50 6.26
C PHE A 250 -1.34 -13.44 7.21
N ILE A 251 -0.64 -12.31 7.24
CA ILE A 251 -1.12 -11.08 7.87
C ILE A 251 -1.92 -10.27 6.84
N TRP A 252 -2.97 -9.61 7.31
CA TRP A 252 -3.82 -8.74 6.52
C TRP A 252 -3.93 -7.38 7.17
N TYR A 253 -4.08 -6.33 6.38
CA TYR A 253 -4.41 -5.01 6.87
C TYR A 253 -5.46 -4.32 6.02
N GLN A 254 -6.18 -3.38 6.59
CA GLN A 254 -7.18 -2.58 5.89
C GLN A 254 -6.84 -1.10 6.01
N LEU A 255 -6.90 -0.38 4.89
CA LEU A 255 -6.56 1.04 4.83
C LEU A 255 -7.76 1.96 5.11
N THR A 256 -7.45 3.20 5.48
CA THR A 256 -8.35 4.34 5.58
C THR A 256 -7.63 5.60 5.13
N THR A 257 -8.37 6.61 4.68
CA THR A 257 -7.85 7.98 4.47
C THR A 257 -8.15 8.92 5.64
N ASP A 258 -8.94 8.46 6.61
CA ASP A 258 -9.28 9.18 7.83
C ASP A 258 -8.32 8.78 8.94
N ASP A 259 -7.45 9.72 9.35
CA ASP A 259 -6.45 9.52 10.39
C ASP A 259 -7.07 9.19 11.75
N LYS A 260 -8.30 9.65 12.02
CA LYS A 260 -9.04 9.35 13.25
C LYS A 260 -9.49 7.89 13.33
N GLN A 261 -9.54 7.20 12.20
CA GLN A 261 -9.86 5.77 12.13
C GLN A 261 -8.61 4.89 12.12
N ALA A 262 -7.41 5.48 12.10
CA ALA A 262 -6.17 4.74 12.03
C ALA A 262 -5.87 3.99 13.34
N LEU A 263 -5.07 2.92 13.23
CA LEU A 263 -4.35 2.36 14.36
C LEU A 263 -3.14 3.24 14.64
N HIS A 264 -2.95 3.56 15.91
CA HIS A 264 -1.82 4.34 16.40
C HIS A 264 -0.93 3.41 17.23
N GLY A 265 0.38 3.45 17.00
CA GLY A 265 1.32 2.48 17.56
C GLY A 265 1.41 2.44 19.10
N PRO A 266 2.22 1.51 19.66
CA PRO A 266 3.06 0.55 18.94
C PRO A 266 2.34 -0.77 18.65
N LEU A 267 2.77 -1.45 17.60
CA LEU A 267 2.51 -2.88 17.41
C LEU A 267 3.52 -3.69 18.24
N GLU A 268 3.13 -4.88 18.68
CA GLU A 268 3.96 -5.79 19.46
C GLU A 268 3.80 -7.23 18.95
N ILE A 269 4.80 -8.08 19.16
CA ILE A 269 4.72 -9.54 18.92
C ILE A 269 4.91 -10.26 20.26
N SER A 270 4.16 -11.30 20.58
CA SER A 270 4.49 -12.21 21.69
C SER A 270 5.03 -13.52 21.15
N ILE A 271 6.13 -14.02 21.70
CA ILE A 271 6.73 -15.33 21.39
C ILE A 271 6.82 -16.25 22.62
N THR A 272 6.27 -15.81 23.75
CA THR A 272 6.19 -16.58 25.01
C THR A 272 4.89 -16.26 25.75
N ASP A 273 4.42 -17.18 26.60
CA ASP A 273 3.21 -17.00 27.42
C ASP A 273 3.28 -15.77 28.33
N ASN A 274 4.46 -15.51 28.92
CA ASN A 274 4.68 -14.34 29.76
C ASN A 274 4.49 -13.02 28.98
N GLN A 275 4.91 -12.98 27.72
CA GLN A 275 4.69 -11.81 26.86
C GLN A 275 3.22 -11.68 26.47
N TYR A 276 2.57 -12.80 26.10
CA TYR A 276 1.14 -12.84 25.82
C TYR A 276 0.34 -12.24 26.98
N ALA A 277 0.50 -12.78 28.19
CA ALA A 277 -0.19 -12.30 29.39
C ALA A 277 0.17 -10.84 29.74
N SER A 278 1.41 -10.42 29.47
CA SER A 278 1.82 -9.02 29.68
C SER A 278 1.10 -8.06 28.73
N TYR A 279 0.96 -8.39 27.45
CA TYR A 279 0.28 -7.53 26.49
C TYR A 279 -1.23 -7.47 26.74
N GLU A 280 -1.84 -8.62 27.04
CA GLU A 280 -3.26 -8.69 27.42
C GLU A 280 -3.55 -7.81 28.65
N SER A 281 -2.77 -7.96 29.73
CA SER A 281 -2.93 -7.13 30.94
C SER A 281 -2.67 -5.63 30.73
N LYS A 282 -1.90 -5.27 29.69
CA LYS A 282 -1.66 -3.87 29.30
C LYS A 282 -2.73 -3.32 28.35
N GLY A 283 -3.78 -4.10 28.05
CA GLY A 283 -4.89 -3.72 27.21
C GLY A 283 -4.57 -3.69 25.72
N TYR A 284 -3.57 -4.46 25.27
CA TYR A 284 -3.40 -4.74 23.84
C TYR A 284 -4.48 -5.72 23.38
N LYS A 285 -4.80 -5.68 22.09
CA LYS A 285 -5.67 -6.65 21.42
C LYS A 285 -4.80 -7.52 20.54
N SER A 286 -4.93 -8.84 20.67
CA SER A 286 -4.30 -9.79 19.78
C SER A 286 -5.04 -9.81 18.44
N VAL A 287 -4.27 -10.01 17.38
CA VAL A 287 -4.76 -10.59 16.13
C VAL A 287 -4.95 -12.08 16.42
N ASN A 288 -6.20 -12.55 16.35
CA ASN A 288 -6.61 -13.86 16.87
C ASN A 288 -6.22 -15.02 15.94
N GLN A 289 -4.92 -15.15 15.68
CA GLN A 289 -4.32 -16.17 14.85
C GLN A 289 -2.88 -16.36 15.30
N ASP A 290 -2.50 -17.61 15.56
CA ASP A 290 -1.10 -17.97 15.78
C ASP A 290 -0.35 -17.83 14.44
N LEU A 291 0.59 -16.89 14.38
CA LEU A 291 1.43 -16.63 13.21
C LEU A 291 2.40 -17.77 12.94
N ASN A 292 2.61 -18.65 13.91
CA ASN A 292 3.49 -19.82 13.83
C ASN A 292 2.71 -21.15 13.77
N GLN A 293 1.42 -21.09 13.35
CA GLN A 293 0.51 -22.22 13.49
C GLN A 293 0.98 -23.46 12.71
N GLY A 294 1.04 -24.60 13.41
CA GLY A 294 1.28 -25.91 12.81
C GLY A 294 2.74 -26.23 12.52
N THR A 295 3.69 -25.36 12.87
CA THR A 295 5.13 -25.60 12.67
C THR A 295 5.76 -26.46 13.78
N GLY A 296 5.06 -26.60 14.91
CA GLY A 296 5.61 -27.20 16.13
C GLY A 296 6.54 -26.27 16.93
N GLY A 297 6.71 -25.02 16.48
CA GLY A 297 7.40 -23.96 17.22
C GLY A 297 6.55 -23.31 18.31
N ASN A 298 7.05 -22.22 18.88
CA ASN A 298 6.33 -21.47 19.91
C ASN A 298 5.15 -20.70 19.28
N PRO A 299 3.99 -20.60 19.96
CA PRO A 299 2.91 -19.72 19.49
C PRO A 299 3.36 -18.26 19.37
N VAL A 300 3.05 -17.64 18.24
CA VAL A 300 3.42 -16.25 17.95
C VAL A 300 2.18 -15.43 17.65
N PHE A 301 2.00 -14.29 18.35
CA PHE A 301 0.83 -13.44 18.15
C PHE A 301 1.22 -11.99 17.90
N LEU A 302 0.54 -11.35 16.95
CA LEU A 302 0.61 -9.91 16.71
C LEU A 302 -0.41 -9.18 17.58
N TRP A 303 0.03 -8.10 18.19
CA TRP A 303 -0.74 -7.27 19.10
C TRP A 303 -0.76 -5.82 18.63
N TYR A 304 -1.91 -5.18 18.81
CA TYR A 304 -2.10 -3.76 18.54
C TYR A 304 -2.87 -3.11 19.69
N LYS A 305 -2.75 -1.78 19.81
CA LYS A 305 -3.54 -0.99 20.76
C LYS A 305 -4.29 0.10 20.00
N LYS A 306 -5.54 0.37 20.39
CA LYS A 306 -6.32 1.48 19.85
C LYS A 306 -6.15 2.71 20.75
N ASP A 307 -6.39 3.89 20.18
CA ASP A 307 -6.56 5.15 20.93
C ASP A 307 -5.32 5.58 21.74
N VAL A 308 -4.12 5.29 21.24
CA VAL A 308 -2.86 5.78 21.81
C VAL A 308 -2.47 7.09 21.10
N PRO A 309 -2.05 8.16 21.80
CA PRO A 309 -1.59 9.39 21.17
C PRO A 309 -0.20 9.17 20.52
N LYS A 310 -0.18 8.50 19.37
CA LYS A 310 1.00 8.27 18.52
C LYS A 310 0.68 8.58 17.06
N ASN A 311 1.70 8.50 16.22
CA ASN A 311 1.52 8.60 14.78
C ASN A 311 0.69 7.41 14.25
N PRO A 312 -0.18 7.64 13.26
CA PRO A 312 -0.98 6.59 12.64
C PRO A 312 -0.08 5.67 11.81
N ILE A 313 -0.28 4.36 11.90
CA ILE A 313 0.49 3.40 11.10
C ILE A 313 0.09 3.53 9.63
N ARG A 314 1.06 3.62 8.73
CA ARG A 314 0.87 3.85 7.28
C ARG A 314 1.20 2.63 6.42
N ASP A 315 2.08 1.77 6.89
CA ASP A 315 2.47 0.56 6.18
C ASP A 315 2.88 -0.54 7.16
N LEU A 316 2.74 -1.79 6.72
CA LEU A 316 3.03 -3.01 7.47
C LEU A 316 3.53 -4.09 6.50
N SER A 317 4.68 -4.69 6.80
CA SER A 317 5.24 -5.78 6.01
C SER A 317 6.00 -6.76 6.92
N VAL A 318 6.25 -7.97 6.40
CA VAL A 318 7.22 -8.93 6.95
C VAL A 318 8.55 -8.74 6.23
N ILE A 319 9.66 -8.72 6.97
CA ILE A 319 11.04 -8.59 6.46
C ILE A 319 11.90 -9.73 7.00
N PHE A 320 13.04 -9.97 6.38
CA PHE A 320 14.01 -10.99 6.78
C PHE A 320 15.13 -10.42 7.64
N LYS A 321 15.86 -11.30 8.34
CA LYS A 321 16.95 -10.90 9.25
C LYS A 321 17.96 -9.91 8.64
N GLN A 322 18.36 -10.14 7.40
CA GLN A 322 19.32 -9.29 6.67
C GLN A 322 18.78 -7.89 6.32
N GLU A 323 17.47 -7.69 6.40
CA GLU A 323 16.79 -6.42 6.07
C GLU A 323 16.61 -5.54 7.32
N VAL A 324 16.77 -6.08 8.54
CA VAL A 324 16.51 -5.38 9.81
C VAL A 324 17.35 -4.10 9.94
N ASP A 325 18.69 -4.20 9.87
CA ASP A 325 19.56 -3.04 10.07
C ASP A 325 19.33 -1.93 9.02
N PRO A 326 19.21 -2.22 7.70
CA PRO A 326 18.85 -1.21 6.71
C PRO A 326 17.53 -0.49 7.03
N PHE A 327 16.51 -1.21 7.52
CA PHE A 327 15.21 -0.64 7.83
C PHE A 327 15.25 0.22 9.09
N GLU A 328 15.90 -0.24 10.16
CA GLU A 328 16.07 0.53 11.39
C GLU A 328 16.89 1.82 11.15
N ASN A 329 17.98 1.72 10.37
CA ASN A 329 18.75 2.88 9.92
C ASN A 329 17.94 3.84 9.02
N ALA A 330 16.86 3.35 8.42
CA ALA A 330 15.93 4.17 7.67
C ALA A 330 14.88 4.88 8.54
N GLY A 331 14.83 4.57 9.84
CA GLY A 331 13.82 5.07 10.77
C GLY A 331 12.51 4.28 10.74
N ILE A 332 12.47 3.16 10.02
CA ILE A 332 11.33 2.24 9.98
C ILE A 332 11.34 1.44 11.29
N LYS A 333 10.16 1.21 11.87
CA LYS A 333 10.05 0.42 13.10
C LYS A 333 10.10 -1.05 12.76
N VAL A 334 11.03 -1.79 13.36
CA VAL A 334 11.09 -3.25 13.30
C VAL A 334 10.78 -3.81 14.68
N ILE A 335 9.89 -4.80 14.76
CA ILE A 335 9.65 -5.54 15.98
C ILE A 335 10.67 -6.68 16.01
N ASN A 336 11.72 -6.53 16.83
CA ASN A 336 12.83 -7.48 16.91
C ASN A 336 12.45 -8.77 17.67
N LYS A 337 11.53 -9.54 17.08
CA LYS A 337 11.06 -10.85 17.53
C LYS A 337 10.84 -11.72 16.29
N ASN A 338 11.52 -12.87 16.25
CA ASN A 338 11.41 -13.81 15.14
C ASN A 338 9.99 -14.41 15.09
N LEU A 339 9.33 -14.31 13.95
CA LEU A 339 8.00 -14.88 13.73
C LEU A 339 8.03 -16.43 13.69
N ASN A 340 9.19 -17.00 13.36
CA ASN A 340 9.45 -18.44 13.34
C ASN A 340 10.18 -18.94 14.62
N GLU A 341 9.95 -18.27 15.75
CA GLU A 341 10.58 -18.65 17.02
C GLU A 341 10.27 -20.11 17.40
N GLY A 342 11.31 -20.85 17.80
CA GLY A 342 11.18 -22.25 18.23
C GLY A 342 11.07 -23.26 17.10
N ASN A 343 11.24 -22.86 15.83
CA ASN A 343 11.32 -23.79 14.70
C ASN A 343 12.56 -23.50 13.81
N LYS A 344 12.64 -24.13 12.62
CA LYS A 344 13.78 -24.03 11.68
C LYS A 344 13.46 -23.22 10.41
N GLY A 345 12.36 -22.49 10.40
CA GLY A 345 11.98 -21.61 9.30
C GLY A 345 12.90 -20.40 9.19
N VAL A 346 12.66 -19.62 8.14
CA VAL A 346 13.41 -18.38 7.88
C VAL A 346 13.16 -17.38 9.00
N GLU A 347 14.21 -16.70 9.47
CA GLU A 347 14.06 -15.63 10.45
C GLU A 347 13.33 -14.43 9.84
N GLU A 348 12.08 -14.25 10.26
CA GLU A 348 11.16 -13.24 9.76
C GLU A 348 10.78 -12.28 10.89
N PHE A 349 10.63 -11.00 10.56
CA PHE A 349 10.32 -9.92 11.48
C PHE A 349 9.23 -9.03 10.91
N LEU A 350 8.43 -8.43 11.78
CA LEU A 350 7.43 -7.45 11.35
C LEU A 350 8.04 -6.05 11.34
N CYS A 351 7.83 -5.30 10.26
CA CYS A 351 8.16 -3.88 10.20
C CYS A 351 6.94 -3.02 9.90
N PHE A 352 6.94 -1.78 10.38
CA PHE A 352 5.87 -0.82 10.12
C PHE A 352 6.38 0.63 10.03
N ALA A 353 5.66 1.45 9.28
CA ALA A 353 5.89 2.88 9.12
C ALA A 353 4.76 3.70 9.75
N GLU A 354 5.09 4.89 10.27
CA GLU A 354 4.20 5.83 10.99
C GLU A 354 4.06 7.18 10.25
#